data_AF-A0A438HCR1-F1
#
_entry.id   AF-A0A438HCR1-F1
#
_cell.length_a   1.000
_cell.length_b   1.000
_cell.length_c   1.000
_cell.angle_alpha   90.00
_cell.angle_beta   90.00
_cell.angle_gamma   90.00
#
_symmetry.space_group_name_H-M   'P 1'
#
loop_
_entity.id
_entity.type
_entity.pdbx_description
1 polymer ?
#
loop_
_entity_poly.entity_id
_entity_poly.type
_entity_poly.pdbx_seq_one_letter_code
_entity_poly.pdbx_strand_id
1 'polypeptide(L)'
;MIVTPLGWVLGRDTVVRVVENQAHGQSSFSKDSSFDDFKKLGPPYFSTTLDPADTESYILKMEKLFNIIDCFEEQNASYATFMLDNEADQ
;
A
#
# COMPACT_ATOMS: atom_id res chain seq x y z
N MET A 1 -27.75 -34.16 2.07
CA MET A 1 -27.67 -34.09 0.60
C MET A 1 -27.67 -32.61 0.23
N ILE A 2 -26.50 -32.04 -0.04
CA ILE A 2 -26.37 -30.74 -0.69
C ILE A 2 -25.53 -30.96 -1.95
N VAL A 3 -25.99 -30.38 -3.04
CA VAL A 3 -25.65 -30.72 -4.42
C VAL A 3 -24.45 -29.86 -4.82
N THR A 4 -23.33 -30.47 -5.18
CA THR A 4 -22.20 -29.73 -5.76
C THR A 4 -22.54 -29.27 -7.18
N PRO A 5 -22.38 -28.00 -7.55
CA PRO A 5 -22.47 -27.61 -8.95
C PRO A 5 -21.16 -27.96 -9.66
N LEU A 6 -21.26 -28.94 -10.55
CA LEU A 6 -20.28 -29.23 -11.60
C LEU A 6 -20.21 -28.03 -12.55
N GLY A 7 -19.05 -27.38 -12.63
CA GLY A 7 -18.86 -26.22 -13.51
C GLY A 7 -17.44 -25.66 -13.54
N TRP A 8 -16.42 -26.51 -13.37
CA TRP A 8 -15.02 -26.14 -13.67
C TRP A 8 -14.62 -26.75 -15.00
N VAL A 9 -15.16 -26.19 -16.08
CA VAL A 9 -14.60 -26.36 -17.42
C VAL A 9 -14.50 -24.97 -18.03
N LEU A 10 -13.26 -24.66 -18.44
CA LEU A 10 -12.82 -23.59 -19.33
C LEU A 10 -12.31 -22.29 -18.68
N GLY A 11 -11.03 -22.36 -18.27
CA GLY A 11 -9.97 -21.39 -18.58
C GLY A 11 -10.21 -19.91 -18.30
N ARG A 12 -9.42 -19.34 -17.39
CA ARG A 12 -8.51 -18.21 -17.66
C ARG A 12 -7.61 -17.93 -16.45
N ASP A 13 -6.34 -17.79 -16.77
CA ASP A 13 -5.19 -17.69 -15.89
C ASP A 13 -5.22 -16.53 -14.87
N THR A 14 -4.63 -16.82 -13.71
CA THR A 14 -3.86 -15.91 -12.85
C THR A 14 -4.52 -14.61 -12.38
N VAL A 15 -4.98 -14.58 -11.13
CA VAL A 15 -4.32 -13.86 -10.02
C VAL A 15 -4.89 -14.44 -8.72
N VAL A 16 -4.07 -15.17 -7.98
CA VAL A 16 -4.34 -15.50 -6.58
C VAL A 16 -4.06 -14.24 -5.77
N ARG A 17 -5.10 -13.62 -5.19
CA ARG A 17 -5.15 -13.30 -3.76
C ARG A 17 -6.61 -13.28 -3.33
N VAL A 18 -6.94 -14.26 -2.50
CA VAL A 18 -8.20 -14.43 -1.80
C VAL A 18 -8.53 -13.17 -1.01
N VAL A 19 -9.70 -12.60 -1.27
CA VAL A 19 -10.50 -11.92 -0.24
C VAL A 19 -11.91 -12.49 -0.38
N GLU A 20 -12.10 -13.66 0.23
CA GLU A 20 -13.42 -14.22 0.52
C GLU A 20 -14.05 -13.38 1.64
N ASN A 21 -14.79 -12.35 1.25
CA ASN A 21 -15.64 -11.59 2.15
C ASN A 21 -16.94 -12.36 2.41
N GLN A 22 -16.96 -13.38 3.28
CA GLN A 22 -18.22 -13.92 3.80
C GLN A 22 -18.21 -14.20 5.31
N ALA A 23 -19.04 -13.41 5.99
CA ALA A 23 -19.78 -13.66 7.23
C ALA A 23 -19.00 -14.10 8.49
N HIS A 24 -18.97 -13.17 9.45
CA HIS A 24 -18.73 -13.42 10.89
C HIS A 24 -17.28 -13.65 11.32
N GLY A 25 -16.46 -12.64 11.11
CA GLY A 25 -15.30 -12.36 11.93
C GLY A 25 -15.03 -10.88 11.74
N GLN A 26 -15.15 -10.09 12.81
CA GLN A 26 -14.68 -8.72 12.79
C GLN A 26 -13.23 -8.78 12.32
N SER A 27 -12.98 -8.40 11.07
CA SER A 27 -11.67 -7.85 10.73
C SER A 27 -11.57 -6.64 11.61
N SER A 28 -10.98 -6.81 12.79
CA SER A 28 -10.38 -5.73 13.51
C SER A 28 -9.25 -5.27 12.59
N PHE A 29 -9.62 -4.48 11.58
CA PHE A 29 -8.76 -3.44 11.10
C PHE A 29 -8.46 -2.67 12.38
N SER A 30 -7.30 -2.96 12.98
CA SER A 30 -6.58 -1.96 13.74
C SER A 30 -6.75 -0.67 12.98
N LYS A 31 -6.93 0.44 13.68
CA LYS A 31 -7.15 1.71 13.01
C LYS A 31 -5.89 2.04 12.20
N ASP A 32 -5.79 1.53 10.98
CA ASP A 32 -4.65 1.79 10.11
C ASP A 32 -4.66 3.28 9.89
N SER A 33 -3.48 3.87 10.00
CA SER A 33 -3.32 5.27 9.67
C SER A 33 -3.82 5.54 8.26
N SER A 34 -4.70 6.52 8.16
CA SER A 34 -5.19 6.95 6.86
C SER A 34 -4.12 7.75 6.11
N PHE A 35 -4.23 7.78 4.79
CA PHE A 35 -3.37 8.62 3.95
C PHE A 35 -3.50 10.12 4.30
N ASP A 36 -4.65 10.55 4.82
CA ASP A 36 -4.82 11.92 5.32
C ASP A 36 -3.98 12.20 6.57
N ASP A 37 -3.81 11.21 7.45
CA ASP A 37 -2.93 11.34 8.61
C ASP A 37 -1.47 11.40 8.18
N PHE A 38 -1.08 10.63 7.16
CA PHE A 38 0.24 10.74 6.54
C PHE A 38 0.49 12.13 5.93
N LYS A 39 -0.44 12.67 5.12
CA LYS A 39 -0.32 14.03 4.54
C LYS A 39 -0.20 15.13 5.59
N LYS A 40 -0.89 15.01 6.72
CA LYS A 40 -0.80 15.99 7.83
C LYS A 40 0.61 16.10 8.40
N LEU A 41 1.43 15.06 8.28
CA LEU A 41 2.82 15.07 8.74
C LEU A 41 3.76 15.81 7.77
N GLY A 42 3.30 16.22 6.60
CA GLY A 42 4.11 16.91 5.60
C GLY A 42 5.25 16.04 5.05
N PRO A 43 4.95 14.87 4.46
CA PRO A 43 5.96 14.00 3.87
C PRO A 43 6.75 14.73 2.78
N PRO A 44 8.06 14.49 2.67
CA PRO A 44 8.86 15.04 1.59
C PRO A 44 8.47 14.43 0.25
N TYR A 45 8.66 15.18 -0.84
CA TYR A 45 8.60 14.66 -2.20
C TYR A 45 9.94 14.01 -2.57
N PHE A 46 9.89 12.96 -3.39
CA PHE A 46 11.08 12.33 -3.95
C PHE A 46 11.34 12.86 -5.34
N SER A 47 12.52 13.43 -5.58
CA SER A 47 12.96 13.78 -6.93
C SER A 47 13.84 12.67 -7.51
N THR A 48 13.66 12.38 -8.80
CA THR A 48 14.50 11.49 -9.61
C THR A 48 15.94 11.99 -9.74
N THR A 49 16.19 13.27 -9.44
CA THR A 49 17.49 13.94 -9.54
C THR A 49 18.28 13.96 -8.22
N LEU A 50 17.74 13.39 -7.14
CA LEU A 50 18.41 13.33 -5.84
C LEU A 50 19.73 12.56 -5.96
N ASP A 51 20.76 13.06 -5.29
CA ASP A 51 22.00 12.32 -5.16
C ASP A 51 21.80 11.11 -4.22
N PRO A 52 22.75 10.15 -4.17
CA PRO A 52 22.60 8.97 -3.33
C PRO A 52 22.43 9.29 -1.83
N ALA A 53 23.08 10.35 -1.33
CA ALA A 53 23.00 10.72 0.09
C ALA A 53 21.65 11.36 0.44
N ASP A 54 21.12 12.18 -0.46
CA ASP A 54 19.81 12.78 -0.35
C ASP A 54 18.69 11.73 -0.49
N THR A 55 18.91 10.71 -1.31
CA THR A 55 18.03 9.54 -1.42
C THR A 55 17.95 8.77 -0.10
N GLU A 56 19.09 8.47 0.54
CA GLU A 56 19.11 7.84 1.86
C GLU A 56 18.42 8.71 2.93
N SER A 57 18.66 10.02 2.89
CA SER A 57 18.00 10.99 3.78
C SER A 57 16.49 11.01 3.59
N TYR A 58 16.00 10.91 2.34
CA TYR A 58 14.57 10.78 2.03
C TYR A 58 13.98 9.50 2.60
N ILE A 59 14.61 8.35 2.34
CA ILE A 59 14.13 7.04 2.80
C ILE A 59 14.00 7.05 4.34
N LEU A 60 15.03 7.52 5.04
CA LEU A 60 15.02 7.58 6.51
C LEU A 60 13.90 8.50 7.05
N LYS A 61 13.59 9.59 6.36
CA LYS A 61 12.48 10.47 6.74
C LYS A 61 11.13 9.78 6.53
N MET A 62 10.96 9.05 5.43
CA MET A 62 9.74 8.30 5.14
C MET A 62 9.51 7.17 6.14
N GLU A 63 10.56 6.40 6.48
CA GLU A 63 10.49 5.36 7.51
C GLU A 63 10.03 5.91 8.87
N LYS A 64 10.55 7.08 9.26
CA LYS A 64 10.12 7.75 10.50
C LYS A 64 8.63 8.13 10.46
N LEU A 65 8.15 8.62 9.32
CA LEU A 65 6.74 9.00 9.16
C LEU A 65 5.83 7.77 9.24
N PHE A 66 6.20 6.66 8.58
CA PHE A 66 5.46 5.41 8.65
C PHE A 66 5.40 4.85 10.08
N ASN A 67 6.50 4.94 10.83
CA ASN A 67 6.52 4.53 12.23
C ASN A 67 5.68 5.44 13.15
N ILE A 68 5.57 6.75 12.85
CA ILE A 68 4.71 7.67 13.62
C ILE A 68 3.23 7.30 13.49
N ILE A 69 2.83 6.87 12.29
CA ILE A 69 1.42 6.58 11.98
C ILE A 69 1.06 5.10 12.19
N ASP A 70 2.02 4.23 12.50
CA ASP A 70 1.82 2.78 12.64
C ASP A 70 1.24 2.13 11.37
N CYS A 71 1.85 2.46 10.22
CA CYS A 71 1.42 1.96 8.91
C CYS A 71 1.98 0.57 8.62
N PHE A 72 1.16 -0.31 8.02
CA PHE A 72 1.62 -1.62 7.56
C PHE A 72 2.60 -1.48 6.38
N GLU A 73 3.56 -2.40 6.32
CA GLU A 73 4.58 -2.46 5.26
C GLU A 73 3.96 -2.49 3.85
N GLU A 74 2.83 -3.18 3.71
CA GLU A 74 2.05 -3.29 2.47
C GLU A 74 1.49 -1.95 1.98
N GLN A 75 1.25 -0.99 2.89
CA GLN A 75 0.70 0.33 2.58
C GLN A 75 1.81 1.39 2.38
N ASN A 76 2.97 1.22 3.01
CA ASN A 76 4.11 2.16 2.93
C ASN A 76 4.55 2.44 1.48
N ALA A 77 4.66 1.39 0.66
CA ALA A 77 5.06 1.51 -0.74
C ALA A 77 4.06 2.36 -1.55
N SER A 78 2.76 2.24 -1.27
CA SER A 78 1.72 3.02 -1.96
C SER A 78 1.82 4.50 -1.59
N TYR A 79 2.09 4.81 -0.32
CA TYR A 79 2.21 6.19 0.14
C TYR A 79 3.50 6.84 -0.38
N ALA A 80 4.62 6.13 -0.37
CA ALA A 80 5.88 6.61 -0.93
C ALA A 80 5.77 6.86 -2.45
N THR A 81 5.12 5.95 -3.18
CA THR A 81 4.89 6.10 -4.63
C THR A 81 4.05 7.33 -4.96
N PHE A 82 3.06 7.66 -4.12
CA PHE A 82 2.26 8.89 -4.29
C PHE A 82 3.09 10.17 -4.06
N MET A 83 4.14 10.10 -3.23
CA MET A 83 5.03 11.22 -2.94
C MET A 83 6.19 11.37 -3.93
N LEU A 84 6.23 10.58 -5.00
CA LEU A 84 7.20 10.78 -6.07
C LEU A 84 6.84 12.05 -6.86
N ASP A 85 7.82 12.90 -7.15
CA ASP A 85 7.62 13.99 -8.10
C ASP A 85 7.27 13.37 -9.46
N ASN A 86 6.16 13.81 -10.01
CA ASN A 86 5.70 13.46 -11.33
C ASN A 86 6.52 14.23 -12.39
N GLU A 87 7.80 13.91 -12.57
CA GLU A 87 8.46 14.19 -13.85
C GLU A 87 7.88 13.28 -14.98
N ALA A 88 6.55 13.27 -15.10
CA ALA A 88 5.79 12.70 -16.21
C ALA A 88 5.29 13.81 -17.16
N ASP A 89 5.86 15.02 -17.07
CA ASP A 89 5.72 16.11 -18.02
C ASP A 89 7.11 16.62 -18.45
N GLN A 90 7.85 15.82 -19.23
CA GLN A 90 8.85 16.34 -20.19
C GLN A 90 9.14 15.38 -21.34
#